data_AF-A0A0S2SJD7-F1
#
_entry.id   AF-A0A0S2SJD7-F1
#
_cell.length_a   1.000
_cell.length_b   1.000
_cell.length_c   1.000
_cell.angle_alpha   90.00
_cell.angle_beta   90.00
_cell.angle_gamma   90.00
#
_symmetry.space_group_name_H-M   'P 1'
#
loop_
_entity.id
_entity.type
_entity.pdbx_description
1 polymer ?
#
loop_
_entity_poly.entity_id
_entity_poly.type
_entity_poly.pdbx_seq_one_letter_code
_entity_poly.pdbx_strand_id
1 'polypeptide(L)' 'MWLMPDWQNLLSEFGCELLWQDTQREFKIMRGHAAFGDFEMPVKQLIQFMQREGKALEQESVWLL' A
#
# COMPACT_ATOMS: atom_id res chain seq x y z
N MET A 1 4.21 5.33 -15.71
CA MET A 1 3.46 4.76 -14.58
C MET A 1 4.32 4.94 -13.35
N TRP A 2 3.83 5.62 -12.31
CA TRP A 2 4.63 5.97 -11.11
C TRP A 2 4.56 4.89 -10.02
N LEU A 3 3.67 3.91 -10.18
CA LEU A 3 3.58 2.76 -9.31
C LEU A 3 4.77 1.83 -9.56
N MET A 4 5.45 1.44 -8.48
CA MET A 4 6.60 0.53 -8.53
C MET A 4 6.24 -0.75 -9.28
N PRO A 5 7.07 -1.21 -10.24
CA PRO A 5 6.85 -2.49 -10.89
C PRO A 5 6.96 -3.63 -9.86
N ASP A 6 6.20 -4.70 -10.08
CA ASP A 6 6.21 -5.90 -9.23
C ASP A 6 5.92 -5.68 -7.73
N TRP A 7 5.17 -4.61 -7.41
CA TRP A 7 4.78 -4.28 -6.05
C TRP A 7 4.05 -5.42 -5.32
N GLN A 8 3.36 -6.33 -6.04
CA GLN A 8 2.71 -7.48 -5.42
C GLN A 8 3.72 -8.41 -4.74
N ASN A 9 4.78 -8.79 -5.47
CA ASN A 9 5.81 -9.68 -4.96
C ASN A 9 6.60 -8.98 -3.85
N LEU A 10 6.97 -7.73 -4.07
CA LEU A 10 7.71 -6.95 -3.08
C LEU A 10 6.93 -6.80 -1.77
N LEU A 11 5.62 -6.57 -1.83
CA LEU A 11 4.80 -6.46 -0.62
C LEU A 11 4.61 -7.82 0.07
N SER A 12 4.52 -8.91 -0.69
CA SER A 12 4.45 -10.24 -0.12
C SER A 12 5.74 -10.63 0.62
N GLU A 13 6.89 -10.35 0.01
CA GLU A 13 8.22 -10.78 0.48
C GLU A 13 8.81 -9.83 1.53
N PHE A 14 8.68 -8.52 1.32
CA PHE A 14 9.31 -7.49 2.14
C PHE A 14 8.32 -6.60 2.90
N GLY A 15 7.01 -6.87 2.79
CA GLY A 15 6.01 -6.09 3.49
C GLY A 15 6.11 -6.23 5.01
N CYS A 16 6.00 -5.11 5.70
CA CYS A 16 6.10 -5.00 7.15
C CYS A 16 4.70 -4.94 7.80
N GLU A 17 4.43 -5.87 8.72
CA GLU A 17 3.17 -5.93 9.47
C GLU A 17 3.06 -4.83 10.53
N LEU A 18 4.16 -4.50 11.20
CA LEU A 18 4.20 -3.44 12.21
C LEU A 18 3.90 -2.08 11.57
N LEU A 19 4.54 -1.78 10.44
CA LEU A 19 4.25 -0.57 9.68
C LEU A 19 2.78 -0.51 9.26
N TRP A 20 2.21 -1.63 8.82
CA TRP A 20 0.79 -1.67 8.47
C TRP A 20 -0.10 -1.38 9.66
N GLN A 21 0.19 -1.94 10.84
CA GLN A 21 -0.56 -1.66 12.06
C GLN A 21 -0.48 -0.18 12.46
N ASP A 22 0.73 0.39 12.42
CA ASP A 22 0.99 1.78 12.79
C ASP A 22 0.31 2.77 11.84
N THR A 23 0.21 2.43 10.55
CA THR A 23 -0.41 3.29 9.52
C THR A 23 -1.86 2.92 9.21
N GLN A 24 -2.40 1.88 9.84
CA GLN A 24 -3.72 1.34 9.54
C GLN A 24 -4.83 2.38 9.76
N ARG A 25 -4.64 3.25 10.76
CA ARG A 25 -5.61 4.25 11.16
C ARG A 25 -5.73 5.34 10.10
N GLU A 26 -4.61 5.90 9.67
CA GLU A 26 -4.51 6.90 8.61
C GLU A 26 -5.06 6.33 7.30
N PHE A 27 -4.77 5.07 7.03
CA PHE A 27 -5.30 4.35 5.87
C PHE A 27 -6.83 4.28 5.87
N LYS A 28 -7.45 3.95 7.01
CA LYS A 28 -8.91 3.91 7.16
C LYS A 28 -9.53 5.29 6.95
N ILE A 29 -8.88 6.35 7.44
CA ILE A 29 -9.33 7.74 7.24
C ILE A 29 -9.26 8.11 5.75
N MET A 30 -8.13 7.81 5.09
CA MET A 30 -7.92 8.07 3.66
C MET A 30 -8.94 7.35 2.77
N ARG A 31 -9.34 6.11 3.12
CA ARG A 31 -10.43 5.40 2.43
C ARG A 31 -11.80 6.06 2.54
N GLY A 32 -12.07 6.76 3.63
CA GLY A 32 -13.31 7.49 3.82
C GLY A 32 -13.33 8.84 3.11
N HIS A 33 -12.19 9.29 2.59
CA HIS A 33 -12.08 10.57 1.90
C HIS A 33 -12.69 10.49 0.49
N ALA A 34 -13.43 11.54 0.09
CA ALA A 34 -14.11 11.57 -1.22
C ALA A 34 -13.15 11.34 -2.40
N ALA A 35 -11.91 11.84 -2.29
CA ALA A 35 -10.87 11.68 -3.30
C ALA A 35 -10.39 10.22 -3.49
N PHE A 36 -10.75 9.28 -2.61
CA PHE A 36 -10.44 7.86 -2.80
C PHE A 36 -11.08 7.31 -4.09
N GLY A 37 -12.25 7.85 -4.46
CA GLY A 37 -12.93 7.54 -5.71
C GLY A 37 -12.10 7.89 -6.95
N ASP A 38 -11.25 8.91 -6.85
CA ASP A 38 -10.49 9.46 -7.97
C ASP A 38 -9.16 8.74 -8.20
N PHE A 39 -8.76 7.83 -7.31
CA PHE A 39 -7.52 7.08 -7.51
C PHE A 39 -7.59 6.15 -8.71
N GLU A 40 -6.46 6.08 -9.41
CA GLU A 40 -6.26 5.16 -10.52
C GLU A 40 -6.43 3.71 -10.05
N MET A 41 -6.91 2.85 -10.96
CA MET A 41 -7.16 1.44 -10.66
C MET A 41 -5.94 0.70 -10.07
N PRO A 42 -4.70 0.90 -10.55
CA PRO A 42 -3.52 0.24 -9.98
C PRO A 42 -3.28 0.60 -8.51
N VAL A 43 -3.58 1.84 -8.11
CA VAL A 43 -3.47 2.30 -6.72
C VAL A 43 -4.53 1.64 -5.85
N LYS A 44 -5.77 1.54 -6.36
CA LYS A 44 -6.85 0.82 -5.67
C LYS A 44 -6.52 -0.66 -5.48
N GLN A 45 -5.86 -1.29 -6.45
CA GLN A 45 -5.41 -2.69 -6.35
C GLN A 45 -4.30 -2.86 -5.30
N LEU A 46 -3.31 -1.97 -5.26
CA LEU A 46 -2.29 -1.96 -4.20
C LEU A 46 -2.94 -1.85 -2.82
N ILE A 47 -3.86 -0.90 -2.65
CA ILE A 47 -4.59 -0.66 -1.39
C ILE A 47 -5.35 -1.91 -0.94
N GLN A 48 -6.04 -2.59 -1.85
CA GLN A 48 -6.74 -3.84 -1.55
C GLN A 48 -5.79 -4.96 -1.14
N PHE A 49 -4.62 -5.04 -1.79
CA PHE A 49 -3.63 -6.05 -1.50
C PHE A 49 -2.97 -5.83 -0.13
N MET A 50 -2.57 -4.59 0.19
CA MET A 50 -2.09 -4.19 1.53
C MET A 50 -3.07 -4.59 2.63
N GLN A 51 -4.37 -4.38 2.39
CA GLN A 51 -5.42 -4.77 3.33
C GLN A 51 -5.56 -6.27 3.52
N ARG A 52 -5.45 -7.02 2.43
CA ARG A 52 -5.58 -8.48 2.47
C ARG A 52 -4.39 -9.13 3.16
N GLU A 53 -3.17 -8.68 2.84
CA GLU A 53 -1.94 -9.23 3.40
C GLU A 53 -1.64 -8.70 4.81
N GLY A 54 -2.25 -7.58 5.20
CA GLY A 54 -1.97 -6.96 6.50
C GLY A 54 -0.55 -6.39 6.56
N LYS A 55 0.00 -5.98 5.41
CA LYS A 55 1.39 -5.54 5.24
C LYS A 55 1.47 -4.24 4.46
N ALA A 56 2.48 -3.44 4.78
CA ALA A 56 2.81 -2.22 4.06
C ALA A 56 4.27 -2.25 3.60
N LEU A 57 4.56 -1.61 2.47
CA LEU A 57 5.92 -1.36 2.03
C LEU A 57 6.45 -0.10 2.71
N GLU A 58 7.65 -0.19 3.28
CA GLU A 58 8.38 0.99 3.75
C GLU A 58 8.79 1.86 2.56
N GLN A 59 8.68 3.18 2.72
CA GLN A 59 9.06 4.13 1.66
C GLN A 59 10.53 3.98 1.24
N GLU A 60 11.41 3.53 2.14
CA GLU A 60 12.84 3.35 1.87
C GLU A 60 13.16 2.02 1.17
N SER A 61 12.36 0.97 1.38
CA SER A 61 12.51 -0.32 0.68
C SER A 61 12.08 -0.25 -0.79
N VAL A 62 11.37 0.80 -1.18
CA VAL A 62 10.83 1.02 -2.53
C VAL A 62 11.87 1.57 -3.52
N TRP A 63 12.99 2.12 -3.04
CA TRP A 63 14.03 2.75 -3.89
C TRP A 63 15.40 2.06 -3.82
N LEU A 64 15.54 1.04 -2.97
CA LEU A 64 16.82 0.35 -2.72
C LEU A 64 16.99 -0.97 -3.48
N LEU A 65 16.08 -1.29 -4.40
CA LEU A 65 16.16 -2.47 -5.29
C LEU A 65 16.29 -2.05 -6.75
#